data_AF-A0A835T4M1-F1
#
_entry.id   AF-A0A835T4M1-F1
#
_cell.length_a   1.000
_cell.length_b   1.000
_cell.length_c   1.000
_cell.angle_alpha   90.00
_cell.angle_beta   90.00
_cell.angle_gamma   90.00
#
_symmetry.space_group_name_H-M   'P 1'
#
loop_
_entity.id
_entity.type
_entity.pdbx_description
1 polymer ?
#
loop_
_entity_poly.entity_id
_entity_poly.type
_entity_poly.pdbx_seq_one_letter_code
_entity_poly.pdbx_strand_id
1 'polypeptide(L)'
;MERAVPLKVCLGPKRPRQIITFEDRIVIDNDSSRPTLTLFEHVEGSKVSEGLFPSYILPNGKRAHMYYNGGTLLDEVGVEAVIPPPRPSTVPQALQQTMPLANVLNLIAKPPGSAPPFIPYKPVPRLVPLPPEHTLTVKRPDIHAAEAFGDLREDNLQLVIQAKKIIKTQTTTRVENIEVKAQEEREPWTLPSSIFKNRVKECDARAFFDSHAVEEKMFERDWQRACAKEKFTSMMSRENKANKEGKDEKVAIKEVHDVLLKYWPQVVGAFVYYAAGGSSDPYHMSLNAFTTFLDECCIADSDSQYCKRSDCDTVFIVCNFQPDKKSAEAQVNMENAMMRYEFLEAIVRLAISKYGKGQATDDLPTAVAMLLEKNIIPNLVPGAVIASNTFRNERLYNEEVDLVFKKHSVLLKALYSRYRLKPVGGGLRPKVLKLDGWQQFMNDATLVDSQFTLQDASLAYLWARMYTIDEIKDYARYTCLSFTDFLEALGRVADMKALPSASDLDLAGYDSVLEWALDKERMEGGPDKSGQGGDGGDGGGGGATLDIFRPRPSAGFTAPKTRPLYVKLEMFLDLLFRRLYWDPSQPEVPFNYDGLLKLIKKIDKELGP
;
A
#
# COMPACT_ATOMS: atom_id res chain seq x y z
N MET A 1 19.99 -4.50 -15.71
CA MET A 1 20.80 -4.31 -16.93
C MET A 1 20.11 -3.28 -17.80
N GLU A 2 20.50 -2.01 -17.65
CA GLU A 2 20.06 -0.92 -18.52
C GLU A 2 20.74 -1.07 -19.89
N ARG A 3 19.97 -1.00 -20.98
CA ARG A 3 20.53 -1.00 -22.34
C ARG A 3 21.10 0.39 -22.63
N ALA A 4 22.41 0.50 -22.73
CA ALA A 4 23.09 1.71 -23.18
C ALA A 4 22.63 2.07 -24.60
N VAL A 5 22.26 3.34 -24.81
CA VAL A 5 21.93 3.88 -26.13
C VAL A 5 23.23 4.41 -26.74
N PRO A 6 23.69 3.89 -27.90
CA PRO A 6 24.97 4.30 -28.47
C PRO A 6 24.90 5.73 -28.99
N LEU A 7 25.70 6.62 -28.39
CA LEU A 7 25.83 8.02 -28.81
C LEU A 7 26.53 8.08 -30.18
N LYS A 8 26.08 8.97 -31.08
CA LYS A 8 26.76 9.24 -32.36
C LYS A 8 26.85 10.74 -32.59
N VAL A 9 28.06 11.25 -32.83
CA VAL A 9 28.31 12.66 -33.16
C VAL A 9 28.56 12.76 -34.66
N CYS A 10 27.82 13.64 -35.36
CA CYS A 10 27.92 13.81 -36.81
C CYS A 10 28.28 15.25 -37.18
N LEU A 11 29.28 15.45 -38.04
CA LEU A 11 29.54 16.74 -38.68
C LEU A 11 28.86 16.80 -40.05
N GLY A 12 28.22 17.92 -40.38
CA GLY A 12 27.52 18.12 -41.65
C GLY A 12 28.46 18.48 -42.81
N PRO A 13 28.16 18.07 -44.06
CA PRO A 13 27.10 17.17 -44.50
C PRO A 13 27.44 15.69 -44.23
N LYS A 14 26.48 14.90 -43.75
CA LYS A 14 26.68 13.53 -43.23
C LYS A 14 27.39 12.59 -44.22
N ARG A 15 28.66 12.28 -43.95
CA ARG A 15 29.45 11.26 -44.65
C ARG A 15 29.90 10.17 -43.66
N PRO A 16 30.14 8.92 -44.08
CA PRO A 16 30.55 7.82 -43.18
C PRO A 16 31.79 8.14 -42.33
N ARG A 17 32.68 9.01 -42.82
CA ARG A 17 33.93 9.42 -42.14
C ARG A 17 33.77 10.62 -41.18
N GLN A 18 32.56 11.16 -41.06
CA GLN A 18 32.21 12.31 -40.21
C GLN A 18 31.22 11.91 -39.10
N ILE A 19 31.11 10.60 -38.82
CA ILE A 19 30.26 10.01 -37.79
C ILE A 19 31.17 9.32 -36.77
N ILE A 20 31.16 9.81 -35.53
CA ILE A 20 31.92 9.24 -34.42
C ILE A 20 30.97 8.39 -33.57
N THR A 21 31.35 7.13 -33.30
CA THR A 21 30.58 6.17 -32.51
C THR A 21 31.43 5.69 -31.33
N PHE A 22 30.85 5.49 -30.15
CA PHE A 22 31.59 5.27 -28.90
C PHE A 22 31.96 3.80 -28.61
N GLU A 23 31.67 2.87 -29.53
CA GLU A 23 31.87 1.42 -29.32
C GLU A 23 33.07 0.84 -30.10
N ASP A 24 33.64 1.56 -31.06
CA ASP A 24 34.73 1.07 -31.92
C ASP A 24 36.06 1.77 -31.65
N ARG A 25 37.16 1.01 -31.66
CA ARG A 25 38.54 1.47 -31.45
C ARG A 25 38.86 2.65 -32.38
N ILE A 26 39.34 3.74 -31.78
CA ILE A 26 39.82 4.95 -32.44
C ILE A 26 40.84 4.58 -33.52
N VAL A 27 40.49 4.80 -34.79
CA VAL A 27 41.44 4.74 -35.91
C VAL A 27 42.26 6.02 -35.85
N ILE A 28 43.54 5.91 -35.50
CA ILE A 28 44.48 7.03 -35.50
C ILE A 28 44.92 7.26 -36.94
N ASP A 29 44.37 8.28 -37.59
CA ASP A 29 44.83 8.79 -38.89
C ASP A 29 45.93 9.84 -38.62
N ASN A 30 47.14 9.64 -39.14
CA ASN A 30 48.36 10.42 -38.78
C ASN A 30 48.56 11.67 -39.66
N ASP A 31 47.54 12.11 -40.40
CA ASP A 31 47.62 13.28 -41.27
C ASP A 31 47.22 14.57 -40.53
N SER A 32 48.22 15.30 -40.02
CA SER A 32 48.06 16.53 -39.23
C SER A 32 47.51 17.74 -40.00
N SER A 33 47.32 17.60 -41.32
CA SER A 33 46.78 18.64 -42.19
C SER A 33 45.25 18.67 -42.24
N ARG A 34 44.57 17.69 -41.62
CA ARG A 34 43.12 17.52 -41.73
C ARG A 34 42.37 18.01 -40.48
N PRO A 35 41.23 18.69 -40.68
CA PRO A 35 40.40 19.15 -39.57
C PRO A 35 39.87 17.94 -38.79
N THR A 36 40.23 17.86 -37.51
CA THR A 36 39.87 16.77 -36.61
C THR A 36 39.09 17.33 -35.43
N LEU A 37 37.98 16.67 -35.08
CA LEU A 37 37.22 16.95 -33.87
C LEU A 37 37.69 15.99 -32.77
N THR A 38 38.29 16.53 -31.73
CA THR A 38 38.79 15.81 -30.57
C THR A 38 37.84 16.06 -29.39
N LEU A 39 37.45 14.99 -28.70
CA LEU A 39 36.65 15.04 -27.48
C LEU A 39 37.46 14.46 -26.33
N PHE A 40 37.45 15.11 -25.17
CA PHE A 40 38.06 14.59 -23.95
C PHE A 40 37.19 14.87 -22.72
N GLU A 41 37.11 13.90 -21.79
CA GLU A 41 36.32 14.05 -20.55
C GLU A 41 36.95 15.10 -19.62
N HIS A 42 36.11 15.88 -18.95
CA HIS A 42 36.56 16.82 -17.92
C HIS A 42 36.95 16.02 -16.67
N VAL A 43 38.19 16.22 -16.22
CA VAL A 43 38.69 15.64 -14.97
C VAL A 43 38.44 16.64 -13.85
N GLU A 44 37.71 16.20 -12.83
CA GLU A 44 37.33 17.04 -11.69
C GLU A 44 38.57 17.61 -10.98
N GLY A 45 38.62 18.94 -10.83
CA GLY A 45 39.78 19.67 -10.30
C GLY A 45 40.79 20.15 -11.35
N SER A 46 40.65 19.76 -12.62
CA SER A 46 41.49 20.28 -13.70
C SER A 46 41.09 21.72 -14.07
N LYS A 47 42.02 22.65 -13.94
CA LYS A 47 41.86 24.07 -14.38
C LYS A 47 42.42 24.33 -15.78
N VAL A 48 43.04 23.33 -16.41
CA VAL A 48 43.81 23.53 -17.65
C VAL A 48 42.91 23.91 -18.83
N SER A 49 41.66 23.43 -18.83
CA SER A 49 40.68 23.72 -19.88
C SER A 49 39.69 24.83 -19.49
N GLU A 50 39.83 25.41 -18.30
CA GLU A 50 38.91 26.42 -17.76
C GLU A 50 39.00 27.72 -18.56
N GLY A 51 37.89 28.10 -19.21
CA GLY A 51 37.82 29.28 -20.09
C GLY A 51 38.41 29.08 -21.49
N LEU A 52 39.04 27.94 -21.79
CA LEU A 52 39.60 27.64 -23.12
C LEU A 52 38.62 26.92 -24.04
N PHE A 53 37.81 26.01 -23.49
CA PHE A 53 36.82 25.24 -24.24
C PHE A 53 35.48 25.22 -23.50
N PRO A 54 34.33 25.29 -24.20
CA PRO A 54 33.03 25.04 -23.60
C PRO A 54 32.98 23.62 -22.98
N SER A 55 32.26 23.47 -21.88
CA SER A 55 32.03 22.16 -21.24
C SER A 55 30.61 21.68 -21.52
N TYR A 56 30.46 20.44 -21.97
CA TYR A 56 29.16 19.84 -22.27
C TYR A 56 28.87 18.70 -21.30
N ILE A 57 27.62 18.63 -20.82
CA ILE A 57 27.15 17.52 -19.99
C ILE A 57 26.63 16.43 -20.93
N LEU A 58 27.29 15.27 -20.89
CA LEU A 58 26.88 14.09 -21.63
C LEU A 58 25.60 13.47 -21.01
N PRO A 59 24.80 12.70 -21.76
CA PRO A 59 23.58 12.07 -21.23
C PRO A 59 23.78 11.16 -20.02
N ASN A 60 25.01 10.70 -19.78
CA ASN A 60 25.40 9.93 -18.60
C ASN A 60 25.79 10.81 -17.38
N GLY A 61 25.59 12.13 -17.46
CA GLY A 61 25.88 13.09 -16.41
C GLY A 61 27.34 13.59 -16.35
N LYS A 62 28.26 13.01 -17.13
CA LYS A 62 29.68 13.41 -17.13
C LYS A 62 29.91 14.67 -17.96
N ARG A 63 30.89 15.50 -17.56
CA ARG A 63 31.32 16.68 -18.35
C ARG A 63 32.42 16.31 -19.33
N ALA A 64 32.38 16.84 -20.55
CA ALA A 64 33.41 16.67 -21.56
C ALA A 64 33.61 17.95 -22.40
N HIS A 65 34.79 18.09 -23.00
CA HIS A 65 35.18 19.20 -23.88
C HIS A 65 35.37 18.72 -25.31
N MET A 66 34.83 19.46 -26.28
CA MET A 66 34.99 19.21 -27.71
C MET A 66 35.90 20.28 -28.31
N TYR A 67 36.84 19.89 -29.17
CA TYR A 67 37.78 20.77 -29.84
C TYR A 67 37.91 20.41 -31.32
N TYR A 68 37.68 21.38 -32.21
CA TYR A 68 37.83 21.21 -33.66
C TYR A 68 39.08 21.92 -34.16
N ASN A 69 40.06 21.15 -34.65
CA ASN A 69 41.34 21.69 -35.15
C ASN A 69 41.29 22.08 -36.64
N GLY A 70 40.24 22.80 -37.05
CA GLY A 70 40.00 23.16 -38.46
C GLY A 70 40.10 24.65 -38.80
N GLY A 71 40.63 25.46 -37.88
CA GLY A 71 40.89 26.90 -38.11
C GLY A 71 39.65 27.78 -38.36
N THR A 72 38.44 27.24 -38.23
CA THR A 72 37.18 27.94 -38.47
C THR A 72 36.30 27.81 -37.23
N LEU A 73 35.84 28.94 -36.66
CA LEU A 73 34.81 28.92 -35.61
C LEU A 73 33.50 28.45 -36.25
N LEU A 74 32.94 27.35 -35.73
CA LEU A 74 31.63 26.85 -36.13
C LEU A 74 30.63 27.24 -35.05
N ASP A 75 29.54 27.90 -35.44
CA ASP A 75 28.47 28.26 -34.50
C ASP A 75 27.80 27.00 -33.95
N GLU A 76 27.62 26.96 -32.63
CA GLU A 76 26.92 25.88 -31.95
C GLU A 76 25.42 25.98 -32.23
N VAL A 77 24.86 24.97 -32.90
CA VAL A 77 23.40 24.84 -33.04
C VAL A 77 22.93 23.81 -32.03
N GLY A 78 22.25 24.26 -30.98
CA GLY A 78 21.58 23.38 -30.03
C GLY A 78 20.53 22.54 -30.74
N VAL A 79 20.75 21.23 -30.81
CA VAL A 79 19.73 20.29 -31.27
C VAL A 79 18.93 19.88 -30.05
N GLU A 80 17.77 20.50 -29.83
CA GLU A 80 16.81 19.99 -28.86
C GLU A 80 16.54 18.52 -29.16
N ALA A 81 16.42 17.68 -28.13
CA ALA A 81 16.10 16.26 -28.28
C ALA A 81 14.75 16.13 -28.99
N VAL A 82 14.82 15.96 -30.32
CA VAL A 82 13.69 16.03 -31.23
C VAL A 82 12.68 14.97 -30.84
N ILE A 83 11.51 15.41 -30.35
CA ILE A 83 10.26 14.67 -30.47
C ILE A 83 10.24 14.15 -31.91
N PRO A 84 10.18 12.82 -32.14
CA PRO A 84 10.27 12.27 -33.48
C PRO A 84 9.28 13.02 -34.38
N PRO A 85 9.70 13.46 -35.59
CA PRO A 85 8.84 14.29 -36.42
C PRO A 85 7.50 13.58 -36.60
N PRO A 86 6.38 14.31 -36.52
CA PRO A 86 5.07 13.71 -36.69
C PRO A 86 5.05 12.93 -38.01
N ARG A 87 4.42 11.75 -37.99
CA ARG A 87 4.36 10.87 -39.17
C ARG A 87 3.85 11.71 -40.36
N PRO A 88 4.58 11.75 -41.49
CA PRO A 88 4.22 12.61 -42.61
C PRO A 88 2.82 12.23 -43.10
N SER A 89 1.91 13.20 -43.09
CA SER A 89 0.52 13.01 -43.52
C SER A 89 0.33 13.33 -45.00
N THR A 90 1.39 13.82 -45.67
CA THR A 90 1.38 14.17 -47.10
C THR A 90 2.64 13.65 -47.81
N VAL A 91 2.51 13.37 -49.11
CA VAL A 91 3.60 12.84 -49.97
C VAL A 91 4.84 13.75 -49.98
N PRO A 92 4.70 15.10 -50.05
CA PRO A 92 5.86 15.99 -49.97
C PRO A 92 6.55 15.97 -48.60
N GLN A 93 5.80 15.82 -47.50
CA GLN A 93 6.37 15.70 -46.15
C GLN A 93 7.13 14.39 -45.96
N ALA A 94 6.82 13.35 -46.74
CA ALA A 94 7.60 12.12 -46.81
C ALA A 94 8.84 12.22 -47.72
N LEU A 95 9.17 13.43 -48.21
CA LEU A 95 10.24 13.71 -49.17
C LEU A 95 10.08 12.95 -50.50
N GLN A 96 8.84 12.64 -50.88
CA GLN A 96 8.51 12.03 -52.16
C GLN A 96 7.88 13.08 -53.07
N GLN A 97 8.34 13.14 -54.32
CA GLN A 97 7.78 14.07 -55.31
C GLN A 97 6.43 13.57 -55.88
N THR A 98 6.22 12.25 -55.87
CA THR A 98 5.00 11.58 -56.32
C THR A 98 4.79 10.30 -55.50
N MET A 99 3.56 9.79 -55.45
CA MET A 99 3.28 8.49 -54.83
C MET A 99 4.12 7.40 -55.51
N PRO A 100 4.70 6.44 -54.78
CA PRO A 100 5.45 5.36 -55.41
C PRO A 100 4.52 4.60 -56.35
N LEU A 101 5.01 4.24 -57.54
CA LEU A 101 4.25 3.44 -58.51
C LEU A 101 3.72 2.18 -57.81
N ALA A 102 2.46 1.82 -58.05
CA ALA A 102 1.76 0.74 -57.34
C ALA A 102 2.55 -0.58 -57.29
N ASN A 103 3.35 -0.82 -58.32
CA ASN A 103 4.23 -1.96 -58.51
C ASN A 103 5.30 -2.07 -57.40
N VAL A 104 5.81 -0.93 -56.94
CA VAL A 104 6.84 -0.81 -55.91
C VAL A 104 6.24 -0.99 -54.53
N LEU A 105 5.06 -0.41 -54.27
CA LEU A 105 4.29 -0.64 -53.03
C LEU A 105 3.94 -2.12 -52.84
N ASN A 106 3.58 -2.80 -53.93
CA ASN A 106 3.29 -4.24 -53.93
C ASN A 106 4.54 -5.11 -53.66
N LEU A 107 5.74 -4.58 -53.89
CA LEU A 107 6.99 -5.28 -53.59
C LEU A 107 7.41 -5.07 -52.13
N ILE A 108 7.22 -3.86 -51.61
CA ILE A 108 7.58 -3.47 -50.22
C ILE A 108 6.59 -4.06 -49.21
N ALA A 109 5.31 -4.21 -49.58
CA ALA A 109 4.29 -4.80 -48.72
C ALA A 109 4.39 -6.33 -48.57
N LYS A 110 5.30 -7.00 -49.31
CA LYS A 110 5.51 -8.44 -49.17
C LYS A 110 6.44 -8.73 -47.99
N PRO A 111 6.07 -9.62 -47.06
CA PRO A 111 6.96 -10.03 -45.99
C PRO A 111 8.23 -10.68 -46.56
N PRO A 112 9.41 -10.43 -45.97
CA PRO A 112 10.68 -10.95 -46.48
C PRO A 112 10.66 -12.49 -46.46
N GLY A 113 10.93 -13.11 -47.62
CA GLY A 113 11.02 -14.59 -47.76
C GLY A 113 10.09 -15.23 -48.78
N SER A 114 9.29 -14.47 -49.52
CA SER A 114 8.32 -15.01 -50.50
C SER A 114 8.82 -14.92 -51.96
N ALA A 115 9.82 -15.75 -52.30
CA ALA A 115 10.08 -16.13 -53.68
C ALA A 115 9.27 -17.42 -54.03
N PRO A 116 8.64 -17.50 -55.22
CA PRO A 116 7.70 -18.56 -55.61
C PRO A 116 8.38 -19.94 -55.85
N PRO A 117 7.63 -21.07 -55.78
CA PRO A 117 6.25 -21.23 -56.21
C PRO A 117 5.31 -21.64 -55.08
N PHE A 118 4.52 -20.68 -54.60
CA PHE A 118 3.29 -20.97 -53.89
C PHE A 118 2.24 -20.04 -54.47
N ILE A 119 1.22 -20.59 -55.13
CA ILE A 119 0.06 -19.84 -55.63
C ILE A 119 -0.85 -19.65 -54.41
N PRO A 120 -0.94 -18.45 -53.81
CA PRO A 120 -1.85 -18.24 -52.71
C PRO A 120 -3.24 -18.09 -53.32
N TYR A 121 -4.14 -18.98 -52.93
CA TYR A 121 -5.59 -18.82 -53.09
C TYR A 121 -5.97 -17.37 -52.75
N LYS A 122 -6.44 -16.60 -53.75
CA LYS A 122 -7.06 -15.29 -53.56
C LYS A 122 -8.56 -15.55 -53.41
N PRO A 123 -9.11 -15.70 -52.20
CA PRO A 123 -10.54 -15.59 -52.05
C PRO A 123 -10.92 -14.16 -52.43
N VAL A 124 -11.68 -14.00 -53.52
CA VAL A 124 -12.40 -12.76 -53.76
C VAL A 124 -13.34 -12.62 -52.55
N PRO A 125 -13.19 -11.59 -51.69
CA PRO A 125 -14.09 -11.41 -50.57
C PRO A 125 -15.49 -11.29 -51.16
N ARG A 126 -16.41 -12.19 -50.77
CA ARG A 126 -17.82 -11.94 -51.06
C ARG A 126 -18.16 -10.64 -50.35
N LEU A 127 -18.56 -9.62 -51.11
CA LEU A 127 -19.06 -8.39 -50.53
C LEU A 127 -20.14 -8.77 -49.52
N VAL A 128 -20.02 -8.20 -48.32
CA VAL A 128 -20.97 -8.45 -47.23
C VAL A 128 -22.36 -8.11 -47.78
N PRO A 129 -23.36 -8.98 -47.65
CA PRO A 129 -24.71 -8.67 -48.10
C PRO A 129 -25.16 -7.36 -47.44
N LEU A 130 -25.87 -6.53 -48.21
CA LEU A 130 -26.41 -5.28 -47.68
C LEU A 130 -27.26 -5.59 -46.45
N PRO A 131 -27.15 -4.78 -45.38
CA PRO A 131 -27.97 -4.98 -44.19
C PRO A 131 -29.46 -4.98 -44.56
N PRO A 132 -30.31 -5.71 -43.83
CA PRO A 132 -31.74 -5.78 -44.12
C PRO A 132 -32.49 -4.47 -43.85
N GLU A 133 -31.83 -3.51 -43.18
CA GLU A 133 -32.38 -2.20 -42.83
C GLU A 133 -31.30 -1.11 -42.89
N HIS A 134 -31.72 0.14 -43.06
CA HIS A 134 -30.82 1.28 -43.03
C HIS A 134 -30.48 1.67 -41.60
N THR A 135 -29.19 1.74 -41.27
CA THR A 135 -28.71 2.21 -39.95
C THR A 135 -28.64 3.74 -39.83
N LEU A 136 -28.76 4.46 -40.94
CA LEU A 136 -28.75 5.91 -41.02
C LEU A 136 -30.04 6.41 -41.67
N THR A 137 -30.47 7.62 -41.32
CA THR A 137 -31.62 8.27 -41.97
C THR A 137 -31.27 8.59 -43.42
N VAL A 138 -31.76 7.76 -44.35
CA VAL A 138 -31.58 7.93 -45.80
C VAL A 138 -32.82 8.56 -46.45
N LYS A 139 -32.66 9.14 -47.64
CA LYS A 139 -33.74 9.79 -48.40
C LYS A 139 -34.87 8.83 -48.74
N ARG A 140 -34.54 7.56 -49.00
CA ARG A 140 -35.48 6.51 -49.44
C ARG A 140 -35.30 5.23 -48.60
N PRO A 141 -35.86 5.19 -47.37
CA PRO A 141 -35.66 4.07 -46.44
C PRO A 141 -36.38 2.79 -46.88
N ASP A 142 -37.27 2.86 -47.86
CA ASP A 142 -38.02 1.76 -48.45
C ASP A 142 -37.21 0.95 -49.49
N ILE A 143 -36.06 1.49 -49.94
CA ILE A 143 -35.23 0.87 -50.98
C ILE A 143 -33.95 0.31 -50.36
N HIS A 144 -33.70 -1.00 -50.50
CA HIS A 144 -32.51 -1.69 -49.96
C HIS A 144 -31.47 -2.06 -51.04
N ALA A 145 -31.44 -1.31 -52.15
CA ALA A 145 -30.40 -1.44 -53.17
C ALA A 145 -29.11 -0.75 -52.71
N ALA A 146 -27.96 -1.15 -53.25
CA ALA A 146 -26.64 -0.62 -52.87
C ALA A 146 -26.55 0.92 -52.98
N GLU A 147 -27.29 1.48 -53.93
CA GLU A 147 -27.37 2.92 -54.21
C GLU A 147 -28.08 3.71 -53.11
N ALA A 148 -28.94 3.07 -52.32
CA ALA A 148 -29.70 3.70 -51.25
C ALA A 148 -28.90 3.78 -49.93
N PHE A 149 -27.93 2.88 -49.73
CA PHE A 149 -27.04 2.91 -48.58
C PHE A 149 -26.03 4.04 -48.72
N GLY A 150 -26.23 5.13 -47.96
CA GLY A 150 -25.39 6.32 -47.99
C GLY A 150 -26.03 7.54 -48.65
N ASP A 151 -27.22 7.40 -49.24
CA ASP A 151 -28.03 8.53 -49.74
C ASP A 151 -28.78 9.20 -48.57
N LEU A 152 -28.02 9.86 -47.69
CA LEU A 152 -28.50 10.42 -46.43
C LEU A 152 -29.59 11.48 -46.65
N ARG A 153 -30.63 11.44 -45.80
CA ARG A 153 -31.67 12.47 -45.76
C ARG A 153 -31.03 13.79 -45.36
N GLU A 154 -31.32 14.84 -46.11
CA GLU A 154 -30.93 16.20 -45.75
C GLU A 154 -31.79 16.65 -44.55
N ASP A 155 -31.28 16.41 -43.35
CA ASP A 155 -31.86 16.98 -42.14
C ASP A 155 -31.42 18.45 -42.02
N ASN A 156 -32.36 19.32 -41.66
CA ASN A 156 -32.07 20.73 -41.36
C ASN A 156 -31.03 20.77 -40.24
N LEU A 157 -29.83 21.26 -40.54
CA LEU A 157 -28.76 21.48 -39.57
C LEU A 157 -29.28 22.35 -38.41
N GLN A 158 -29.55 21.72 -37.27
CA GLN A 158 -29.87 22.43 -36.04
C GLN A 158 -28.56 22.82 -35.35
N LEU A 159 -28.36 24.12 -35.19
CA LEU A 159 -27.22 24.68 -34.50
C LEU A 159 -27.48 24.60 -32.99
N VAL A 160 -27.08 23.49 -32.36
CA VAL A 160 -27.14 23.33 -30.90
C VAL A 160 -25.89 23.95 -30.29
N ILE A 161 -26.06 25.11 -29.64
CA ILE A 161 -24.98 25.78 -28.91
C ILE A 161 -24.93 25.21 -27.49
N GLN A 162 -23.98 24.32 -27.22
CA GLN A 162 -23.62 23.92 -25.86
C GLN A 162 -22.33 24.62 -25.44
N ALA A 163 -22.44 25.55 -24.51
CA ALA A 163 -21.29 26.27 -23.94
C ALA A 163 -20.76 25.52 -22.71
N LYS A 164 -19.65 24.78 -22.86
CA LYS A 164 -18.77 24.47 -21.72
C LYS A 164 -17.90 25.70 -21.47
N LYS A 165 -17.92 26.23 -20.24
CA LYS A 165 -17.06 27.35 -19.83
C LYS A 165 -15.60 26.91 -19.89
N ILE A 166 -14.94 27.16 -21.01
CA ILE A 166 -13.48 27.04 -21.12
C ILE A 166 -12.91 28.35 -20.58
N ILE A 167 -12.41 28.32 -19.35
CA ILE A 167 -11.58 29.41 -18.83
C ILE A 167 -10.26 29.35 -19.59
N LYS A 168 -10.17 30.08 -20.71
CA LYS A 168 -8.89 30.37 -21.34
C LYS A 168 -8.17 31.37 -20.44
N THR A 169 -7.22 30.89 -19.66
CA THR A 169 -6.18 31.75 -19.10
C THR A 169 -5.41 32.35 -20.27
N GLN A 170 -5.66 33.64 -20.56
CA GLN A 170 -4.77 34.40 -21.42
C GLN A 170 -3.46 34.60 -20.66
N THR A 171 -2.44 33.83 -21.00
CA THR A 171 -1.06 34.17 -20.64
C THR A 171 -0.65 35.36 -21.51
N THR A 172 -0.97 36.56 -21.05
CA THR A 172 -0.27 37.75 -21.50
C THR A 172 1.12 37.68 -20.87
N THR A 173 2.14 37.37 -21.67
CA THR A 173 3.54 37.47 -21.23
C THR A 173 3.87 38.95 -21.08
N ARG A 174 3.45 39.54 -19.97
CA ARG A 174 4.13 40.72 -19.42
C ARG A 174 5.39 40.16 -18.79
N VAL A 175 6.55 40.68 -19.18
CA VAL A 175 7.79 40.46 -18.43
C VAL A 175 7.64 41.21 -17.11
N GLU A 176 6.85 40.64 -16.21
CA GLU A 176 6.94 40.93 -14.80
C GLU A 176 8.11 40.10 -14.30
N ASN A 177 9.07 40.74 -13.64
CA ASN A 177 10.09 40.03 -12.89
C ASN A 177 9.35 39.08 -11.95
N ILE A 178 9.35 37.78 -12.31
CA ILE A 178 8.92 36.74 -11.41
C ILE A 178 9.98 36.76 -10.31
N GLU A 179 9.72 37.49 -9.23
CA GLU A 179 10.31 37.16 -7.94
C GLU A 179 9.86 35.72 -7.66
N VAL A 180 10.70 34.77 -8.09
CA VAL A 180 10.69 33.43 -7.55
C VAL A 180 10.93 33.65 -6.06
N LYS A 181 9.86 33.62 -5.25
CA LYS A 181 10.02 33.56 -3.80
C LYS A 181 11.02 32.45 -3.56
N ALA A 182 12.17 32.81 -2.97
CA ALA A 182 13.19 31.85 -2.60
C ALA A 182 12.47 30.68 -1.94
N GLN A 183 12.67 29.47 -2.47
CA GLN A 183 12.19 28.26 -1.84
C GLN A 183 12.72 28.33 -0.42
N GLU A 184 11.84 28.59 0.55
CA GLU A 184 12.26 28.81 1.94
C GLU A 184 13.16 27.64 2.30
N GLU A 185 14.40 27.93 2.74
CA GLU A 185 15.31 26.94 3.28
C GLU A 185 14.63 26.34 4.52
N ARG A 186 13.78 25.34 4.32
CA ARG A 186 13.15 24.60 5.39
C ARG A 186 14.22 23.68 5.95
N GLU A 187 14.39 23.74 7.26
CA GLU A 187 15.25 22.77 7.95
C GLU A 187 14.83 21.35 7.56
N PRO A 188 15.80 20.43 7.37
CA PRO A 188 15.49 19.05 7.03
C PRO A 188 14.47 18.46 7.99
N TRP A 189 13.45 17.78 7.45
CA TRP A 189 12.44 17.14 8.27
C TRP A 189 13.07 16.09 9.19
N THR A 190 12.66 16.11 10.47
CA THR A 190 13.09 15.11 11.45
C THR A 190 11.90 14.65 12.28
N LEU A 191 11.97 13.41 12.76
CA LEU A 191 10.91 12.86 13.63
C LEU A 191 10.62 13.72 14.88
N PRO A 192 11.62 14.30 15.58
CA PRO A 192 11.38 15.23 16.68
C PRO A 192 10.62 16.51 16.30
N SER A 193 10.66 16.96 15.04
CA SER A 193 9.89 18.11 14.55
C SER A 193 8.54 17.73 13.93
N SER A 194 8.26 16.43 13.79
CA SER A 194 7.01 15.90 13.25
C SER A 194 5.82 15.99 14.23
N ILE A 195 4.62 15.72 13.73
CA ILE A 195 3.39 15.57 14.52
C ILE A 195 3.47 14.39 15.51
N PHE A 196 4.35 13.42 15.25
CA PHE A 196 4.55 12.24 16.09
C PHE A 196 5.51 12.47 17.27
N LYS A 197 6.09 13.68 17.42
CA LYS A 197 7.09 14.00 18.47
C LYS A 197 6.70 13.60 19.89
N ASN A 198 5.41 13.57 20.21
CA ASN A 198 4.93 13.21 21.55
C ASN A 198 5.03 11.72 21.85
N ARG A 199 5.16 10.84 20.83
CA ARG A 199 5.26 9.39 21.01
C ARG A 199 6.40 9.01 21.96
N VAL A 200 7.53 9.70 21.88
CA VAL A 200 8.71 9.55 22.76
C VAL A 200 8.35 9.73 24.25
N LYS A 201 7.37 10.57 24.56
CA LYS A 201 6.91 10.80 25.94
C LYS A 201 5.78 9.86 26.36
N GLU A 202 4.97 9.43 25.39
CA GLU A 202 3.74 8.66 25.61
C GLU A 202 3.99 7.16 25.78
N CYS A 203 5.01 6.59 25.13
CA CYS A 203 5.26 5.14 25.12
C CYS A 203 6.38 4.69 26.08
N ASP A 204 6.35 3.41 26.45
CA ASP A 204 7.33 2.78 27.35
C ASP A 204 8.72 2.68 26.71
N ALA A 205 8.80 2.58 25.38
CA ALA A 205 10.05 2.54 24.63
C ALA A 205 10.83 3.86 24.71
N ARG A 206 10.18 4.96 25.08
CA ARG A 206 10.74 6.32 25.06
C ARG A 206 11.37 6.68 23.70
N ALA A 207 10.75 6.20 22.62
CA ALA A 207 11.25 6.31 21.27
C ALA A 207 10.09 6.39 20.26
N PHE A 208 10.42 6.56 18.97
CA PHE A 208 9.43 6.54 17.89
C PHE A 208 9.05 5.12 17.45
N PHE A 209 9.86 4.13 17.84
CA PHE A 209 9.74 2.73 17.48
C PHE A 209 9.78 1.88 18.75
N ASP A 210 9.15 0.71 18.70
CA ASP A 210 9.33 -0.30 19.73
C ASP A 210 10.75 -0.85 19.64
N SER A 211 11.51 -0.83 20.74
CA SER A 211 12.89 -1.31 20.76
C SER A 211 12.95 -2.73 21.31
N HIS A 212 13.99 -3.48 20.93
CA HIS A 212 14.26 -4.81 21.52
C HIS A 212 14.28 -4.75 23.05
N ALA A 213 14.81 -3.67 23.64
CA ALA A 213 14.85 -3.50 25.09
C ALA A 213 13.48 -3.36 25.76
N VAL A 214 12.48 -2.78 25.07
CA VAL A 214 11.10 -2.71 25.61
C VAL A 214 10.40 -4.05 25.44
N GLU A 215 10.66 -4.73 24.34
CA GLU A 215 10.12 -6.05 24.01
C GLU A 215 10.60 -7.12 24.99
N GLU A 216 11.90 -7.15 25.31
CA GLU A 216 12.48 -8.02 26.33
C GLU A 216 11.86 -7.75 27.71
N LYS A 217 11.71 -6.48 28.11
CA LYS A 217 11.04 -6.13 29.37
C LYS A 217 9.58 -6.58 29.41
N MET A 218 8.89 -6.51 28.28
CA MET A 218 7.51 -6.99 28.14
C MET A 218 7.45 -8.51 28.32
N PHE A 219 8.35 -9.24 27.65
CA PHE A 219 8.49 -10.69 27.82
C PHE A 219 8.77 -11.08 29.27
N GLU A 220 9.77 -10.45 29.89
CA GLU A 220 10.17 -10.73 31.28
C GLU A 220 9.02 -10.53 32.26
N ARG A 221 8.17 -9.52 32.03
CA ARG A 221 7.00 -9.27 32.86
C ARG A 221 5.97 -10.39 32.73
N ASP A 222 5.72 -10.86 31.51
CA ASP A 222 4.75 -11.93 31.25
C ASP A 222 5.29 -13.28 31.74
N TRP A 223 6.56 -13.57 31.50
CA TRP A 223 7.26 -14.74 32.02
C TRP A 223 7.21 -14.80 33.55
N GLN A 224 7.48 -13.67 34.22
CA GLN A 224 7.39 -13.57 35.67
C GLN A 224 5.98 -13.90 36.18
N ARG A 225 4.93 -13.43 35.49
CA ARG A 225 3.53 -13.70 35.85
C ARG A 225 3.16 -15.17 35.63
N ALA A 226 3.56 -15.74 34.50
CA ALA A 226 3.37 -17.16 34.24
C ALA A 226 4.08 -18.01 35.31
N CYS A 227 5.33 -17.70 35.65
CA CYS A 227 6.09 -18.41 36.68
C CYS A 227 5.58 -18.21 38.11
N ALA A 228 4.81 -17.14 38.37
CA ALA A 228 4.14 -16.96 39.66
C ALA A 228 3.01 -17.98 39.88
N LYS A 229 2.50 -18.62 38.81
CA LYS A 229 1.52 -19.72 38.92
C LYS A 229 2.22 -21.01 39.31
N GLU A 230 1.99 -21.48 40.53
CA GLU A 230 2.56 -22.73 41.07
C GLU A 230 2.29 -23.95 40.17
N LYS A 231 1.10 -24.03 39.57
CA LYS A 231 0.74 -25.12 38.64
C LYS A 231 1.53 -25.10 37.34
N PHE A 232 2.09 -23.95 36.94
CA PHE A 232 2.93 -23.84 35.75
C PHE A 232 4.35 -24.31 36.05
N THR A 233 4.96 -23.75 37.10
CA THR A 233 6.32 -24.14 37.52
C THR A 233 6.38 -25.61 37.92
N SER A 234 5.43 -26.11 38.73
CA SER A 234 5.37 -27.52 39.13
C SER A 234 5.23 -28.48 37.95
N MET A 235 4.52 -28.05 36.89
CA MET A 235 4.40 -28.83 35.66
C MET A 235 5.76 -28.93 34.97
N MET A 236 6.45 -27.81 34.74
CA MET A 236 7.80 -27.83 34.13
C MET A 236 8.78 -28.63 34.97
N SER A 237 8.81 -28.46 36.30
CA SER A 237 9.68 -29.23 37.20
C SER A 237 9.41 -30.73 37.13
N ARG A 238 8.15 -31.15 37.02
CA ARG A 238 7.77 -32.56 36.90
C ARG A 238 8.26 -33.15 35.59
N GLU A 239 8.01 -32.47 34.47
CA GLU A 239 8.41 -32.96 33.15
C GLU A 239 9.95 -32.96 33.00
N ASN A 240 10.65 -31.97 33.56
CA ASN A 240 12.13 -31.98 33.58
C ASN A 240 12.69 -33.15 34.41
N LYS A 241 12.08 -33.51 35.54
CA LYS A 241 12.49 -34.69 36.32
C LYS A 241 12.26 -36.01 35.59
N ALA A 242 11.28 -36.05 34.68
CA ALA A 242 11.04 -37.20 33.82
C ALA A 242 12.04 -37.29 32.65
N ASN A 243 12.81 -36.22 32.38
CA ASN A 243 13.83 -36.22 31.34
C ASN A 243 14.98 -37.17 31.69
N LYS A 244 15.29 -38.07 30.75
CA LYS A 244 16.31 -39.12 30.90
C LYS A 244 17.73 -38.57 31.09
N GLU A 245 18.02 -37.39 30.55
CA GLU A 245 19.36 -36.78 30.65
C GLU A 245 19.62 -36.09 31.99
N GLY A 246 18.58 -35.87 32.81
CA GLY A 246 18.75 -35.32 34.16
C GLY A 246 19.31 -33.90 34.20
N LYS A 247 18.79 -32.99 33.35
CA LYS A 247 19.21 -31.59 33.30
C LYS A 247 18.82 -30.84 34.59
N ASP A 248 19.72 -29.97 35.07
CA ASP A 248 19.44 -29.10 36.22
C ASP A 248 18.18 -28.25 35.96
N GLU A 249 17.31 -28.16 36.96
CA GLU A 249 15.99 -27.52 36.84
C GLU A 249 16.10 -26.04 36.45
N LYS A 250 17.07 -25.30 37.02
CA LYS A 250 17.25 -23.88 36.70
C LYS A 250 17.75 -23.69 35.29
N VAL A 251 18.63 -24.57 34.83
CA VAL A 251 19.14 -24.56 33.45
C VAL A 251 18.01 -24.85 32.46
N ALA A 252 17.22 -25.90 32.69
CA ALA A 252 16.11 -26.26 31.82
C ALA A 252 15.05 -25.15 31.70
N ILE A 253 14.66 -24.54 32.84
CA ILE A 253 13.70 -23.43 32.85
C ILE A 253 14.27 -22.19 32.14
N LYS A 254 15.56 -21.90 32.32
CA LYS A 254 16.24 -20.81 31.63
C LYS A 254 16.30 -21.03 30.11
N GLU A 255 16.56 -22.24 29.66
CA GLU A 255 16.56 -22.54 28.23
C GLU A 255 15.15 -22.42 27.62
N VAL A 256 14.08 -22.81 28.33
CA VAL A 256 12.70 -22.56 27.89
C VAL A 256 12.42 -21.07 27.75
N HIS A 257 12.85 -20.29 28.75
CA HIS A 257 12.79 -18.83 28.73
C HIS A 257 13.49 -18.26 27.49
N ASP A 258 14.74 -18.66 27.23
CA ASP A 258 15.55 -18.14 26.13
C ASP A 258 14.95 -18.50 24.75
N VAL A 259 14.36 -19.69 24.62
CA VAL A 259 13.62 -20.10 23.41
C VAL A 259 12.38 -19.22 23.20
N LEU A 260 11.59 -18.97 24.24
CA LEU A 260 10.41 -18.12 24.12
C LEU A 260 10.78 -16.67 23.82
N LEU A 261 11.81 -16.12 24.47
CA LEU A 261 12.31 -14.77 24.21
C LEU A 261 12.72 -14.60 22.75
N LYS A 262 13.44 -15.59 22.19
CA LYS A 262 13.85 -15.58 20.78
C LYS A 262 12.66 -15.46 19.81
N TYR A 263 11.53 -16.09 20.14
CA TYR A 263 10.33 -16.14 19.30
C TYR A 263 9.21 -15.22 19.79
N TRP A 264 9.52 -14.32 20.71
CA TRP A 264 8.52 -13.47 21.35
C TRP A 264 7.75 -12.57 20.38
N PRO A 265 8.36 -11.94 19.34
CA PRO A 265 7.60 -11.18 18.34
C PRO A 265 6.47 -11.98 17.69
N GLN A 266 6.72 -13.25 17.37
CA GLN A 266 5.75 -14.13 16.71
C GLN A 266 4.65 -14.55 17.69
N VAL A 267 5.00 -14.81 18.95
CA VAL A 267 4.02 -15.11 20.01
C VAL A 267 3.08 -13.93 20.26
N VAL A 268 3.63 -12.71 20.35
CA VAL A 268 2.84 -11.48 20.52
C VAL A 268 1.97 -11.21 19.29
N GLY A 269 2.53 -11.34 18.09
CA GLY A 269 1.81 -11.16 16.83
C GLY A 269 0.62 -12.13 16.70
N ALA A 270 0.84 -13.41 17.03
CA ALA A 270 -0.22 -14.41 17.11
C ALA A 270 -1.29 -14.00 18.12
N PHE A 271 -0.90 -13.65 19.36
CA PHE A 271 -1.85 -13.23 20.39
C PHE A 271 -2.73 -12.07 19.92
N VAL A 272 -2.11 -10.98 19.43
CA VAL A 272 -2.84 -9.79 18.97
C VAL A 272 -3.81 -10.11 17.84
N TYR A 273 -3.39 -10.91 16.85
CA TYR A 273 -4.24 -11.23 15.72
C TYR A 273 -5.42 -12.13 16.09
N TYR A 274 -5.18 -13.24 16.78
CA TYR A 274 -6.23 -14.20 17.10
C TYR A 274 -7.18 -13.65 18.18
N ALA A 275 -6.67 -12.92 19.19
CA ALA A 275 -7.54 -12.27 20.16
C ALA A 275 -8.49 -11.26 19.48
N ALA A 276 -8.03 -10.54 18.45
CA ALA A 276 -8.85 -9.62 17.68
C ALA A 276 -9.93 -10.29 16.80
N GLY A 277 -9.77 -11.56 16.45
CA GLY A 277 -10.77 -12.34 15.71
C GLY A 277 -11.93 -12.85 16.57
N GLY A 278 -11.85 -12.68 17.90
CA GLY A 278 -12.91 -13.07 18.83
C GLY A 278 -14.11 -12.11 18.87
N SER A 279 -15.21 -12.53 19.50
CA SER A 279 -16.50 -11.85 19.44
C SER A 279 -16.74 -10.71 20.45
N SER A 280 -15.78 -10.36 21.32
CA SER A 280 -16.04 -9.36 22.37
C SER A 280 -14.90 -8.39 22.67
N ASP A 281 -13.72 -8.88 23.05
CA ASP A 281 -12.62 -8.05 23.55
C ASP A 281 -11.30 -8.50 22.93
N PRO A 282 -10.57 -7.64 22.20
CA PRO A 282 -9.37 -8.05 21.49
C PRO A 282 -8.12 -8.07 22.39
N TYR A 283 -8.26 -7.78 23.68
CA TYR A 283 -7.18 -7.82 24.65
C TYR A 283 -7.11 -9.14 25.40
N HIS A 284 -8.16 -9.96 25.28
CA HIS A 284 -8.26 -11.29 25.86
C HIS A 284 -8.62 -12.33 24.79
N MET A 285 -7.83 -13.39 24.69
CA MET A 285 -8.08 -14.48 23.77
C MET A 285 -9.19 -15.39 24.31
N SER A 286 -10.39 -15.27 23.72
CA SER A 286 -11.50 -16.20 24.01
C SER A 286 -11.17 -17.65 23.61
N LEU A 287 -11.91 -18.62 24.16
CA LEU A 287 -11.74 -20.03 23.78
C LEU A 287 -11.95 -20.27 22.27
N ASN A 288 -12.90 -19.56 21.64
CA ASN A 288 -13.13 -19.67 20.20
C ASN A 288 -11.93 -19.13 19.40
N ALA A 289 -11.35 -18.01 19.81
CA ALA A 289 -10.14 -17.47 19.18
C ALA A 289 -8.93 -18.41 19.36
N PHE A 290 -8.76 -18.97 20.55
CA PHE A 290 -7.73 -19.98 20.81
C PHE A 290 -7.97 -21.25 19.98
N THR A 291 -9.22 -21.62 19.76
CA THR A 291 -9.62 -22.73 18.89
C THR A 291 -9.17 -22.53 17.46
N THR A 292 -9.47 -21.37 16.89
CA THR A 292 -9.00 -20.99 15.56
C THR A 292 -7.48 -21.01 15.47
N PHE A 293 -6.76 -20.49 16.47
CA PHE A 293 -5.30 -20.55 16.51
C PHE A 293 -4.76 -21.99 16.48
N LEU A 294 -5.34 -22.89 17.28
CA LEU A 294 -4.92 -24.29 17.32
C LEU A 294 -5.14 -25.00 15.98
N ASP A 295 -6.27 -24.72 15.34
CA ASP A 295 -6.66 -25.36 14.07
C ASP A 295 -5.78 -24.83 12.93
N GLU A 296 -5.60 -23.51 12.82
CA GLU A 296 -4.75 -22.89 11.80
C GLU A 296 -3.27 -23.24 11.97
N CYS A 297 -2.77 -23.38 13.21
CA CYS A 297 -1.41 -23.82 13.47
C CYS A 297 -1.22 -25.35 13.49
N CYS A 298 -2.26 -26.13 13.18
CA CYS A 298 -2.22 -27.60 13.14
C CYS A 298 -1.70 -28.24 14.45
N ILE A 299 -2.09 -27.68 15.61
CA ILE A 299 -1.57 -28.07 16.91
C ILE A 299 -2.31 -29.30 17.46
N ALA A 300 -3.64 -29.29 17.42
CA ALA A 300 -4.42 -30.44 17.88
C ALA A 300 -4.30 -31.61 16.90
N ASP A 301 -4.20 -32.82 17.44
CA ASP A 301 -4.10 -34.06 16.68
C ASP A 301 -5.06 -35.10 17.28
N SER A 302 -5.98 -35.62 16.47
CA SER A 302 -7.02 -36.56 16.90
C SER A 302 -6.45 -37.88 17.41
N ASP A 303 -5.31 -38.30 16.87
CA ASP A 303 -4.65 -39.58 17.19
C ASP A 303 -3.62 -39.42 18.31
N SER A 304 -3.28 -38.18 18.69
CA SER A 304 -2.36 -37.92 19.80
C SER A 304 -2.92 -38.41 21.13
N GLN A 305 -2.05 -38.98 21.97
CA GLN A 305 -2.44 -39.38 23.32
C GLN A 305 -2.66 -38.18 24.27
N TYR A 306 -2.01 -37.04 24.01
CA TYR A 306 -1.92 -35.93 24.95
C TYR A 306 -2.28 -34.56 24.36
N CYS A 307 -2.50 -34.46 23.05
CA CYS A 307 -2.74 -33.20 22.35
C CYS A 307 -3.97 -33.27 21.44
N LYS A 308 -5.06 -33.88 21.91
CA LYS A 308 -6.36 -33.82 21.23
C LYS A 308 -7.02 -32.47 21.47
N ARG A 309 -8.06 -32.19 20.69
CA ARG A 309 -8.92 -31.01 20.85
C ARG A 309 -9.36 -30.78 22.31
N SER A 310 -9.83 -31.83 22.99
CA SER A 310 -10.23 -31.78 24.40
C SER A 310 -9.08 -31.51 25.37
N ASP A 311 -7.87 -31.96 25.04
CA ASP A 311 -6.68 -31.70 25.85
C ASP A 311 -6.25 -30.24 25.72
N CYS A 312 -6.32 -29.69 24.50
CA CYS A 312 -6.06 -28.27 24.25
C CYS A 312 -7.09 -27.37 24.96
N ASP A 313 -8.38 -27.74 24.95
CA ASP A 313 -9.41 -27.00 25.70
C ASP A 313 -9.14 -27.07 27.22
N THR A 314 -8.62 -28.20 27.72
CA THR A 314 -8.17 -28.33 29.12
C THR A 314 -6.98 -27.41 29.41
N VAL A 315 -6.03 -27.27 28.47
CA VAL A 315 -4.91 -26.32 28.60
C VAL A 315 -5.44 -24.88 28.76
N PHE A 316 -6.42 -24.47 27.95
CA PHE A 316 -7.05 -23.16 28.07
C PHE A 316 -7.62 -22.93 29.48
N ILE A 317 -8.41 -23.89 29.98
CA ILE A 317 -9.04 -23.81 31.31
C ILE A 317 -7.98 -23.70 32.41
N VAL A 318 -6.89 -24.46 32.31
CA VAL A 318 -5.81 -24.44 33.31
C VAL A 318 -5.07 -23.11 33.27
N CYS A 319 -4.75 -22.58 32.08
CA CYS A 319 -4.06 -21.31 31.93
C CYS A 319 -4.90 -20.14 32.45
N ASN A 320 -6.20 -20.10 32.18
CA ASN A 320 -7.07 -19.00 32.61
C ASN A 320 -7.52 -19.09 34.08
N PHE A 321 -7.12 -20.13 34.81
CA PHE A 321 -7.51 -20.29 36.21
C PHE A 321 -6.91 -19.20 37.10
N GLN A 322 -7.78 -18.41 37.73
CA GLN A 322 -7.41 -17.35 38.68
C GLN A 322 -7.81 -17.75 40.12
N PRO A 323 -6.86 -17.96 41.04
CA PRO A 323 -7.17 -18.35 42.41
C PRO A 323 -7.70 -17.18 43.25
N ASP A 324 -7.23 -15.95 43.01
CA ASP A 324 -7.61 -14.76 43.77
C ASP A 324 -8.37 -13.74 42.90
N LYS A 325 -9.71 -13.79 43.01
CA LYS A 325 -10.63 -12.88 42.31
C LYS A 325 -10.61 -11.42 42.83
N LYS A 326 -9.85 -11.12 43.88
CA LYS A 326 -9.75 -9.76 44.46
C LYS A 326 -8.45 -9.04 44.11
N SER A 327 -7.52 -9.72 43.43
CA SER A 327 -6.26 -9.14 43.01
C SER A 327 -6.45 -8.03 41.97
N ALA A 328 -5.48 -7.11 41.85
CA ALA A 328 -5.48 -6.11 40.80
C ALA A 328 -5.45 -6.74 39.38
N GLU A 329 -4.89 -7.94 39.28
CA GLU A 329 -4.92 -8.76 38.07
C GLU A 329 -6.33 -9.23 37.73
N ALA A 330 -7.08 -9.75 38.72
CA ALA A 330 -8.47 -10.18 38.51
C ALA A 330 -9.44 -9.05 38.14
N GLN A 331 -9.06 -7.79 38.36
CA GLN A 331 -9.87 -6.64 37.93
C GLN A 331 -9.86 -6.43 36.42
N VAL A 332 -8.81 -6.89 35.74
CA VAL A 332 -8.62 -6.69 34.30
C VAL A 332 -8.58 -8.00 33.53
N ASN A 333 -8.19 -9.12 34.16
CA ASN A 333 -8.16 -10.46 33.57
C ASN A 333 -9.56 -11.10 33.54
N MET A 334 -10.08 -11.40 32.36
CA MET A 334 -11.40 -12.01 32.18
C MET A 334 -11.44 -13.49 32.64
N GLU A 335 -12.55 -13.92 33.24
CA GLU A 335 -12.74 -15.31 33.73
C GLU A 335 -12.94 -16.35 32.62
N ASN A 336 -13.11 -15.92 31.36
CA ASN A 336 -13.42 -16.79 30.22
C ASN A 336 -12.55 -16.52 28.99
N ALA A 337 -11.47 -15.75 29.14
CA ALA A 337 -10.59 -15.37 28.05
C ALA A 337 -9.18 -15.07 28.58
N MET A 338 -8.15 -15.53 27.85
CA MET A 338 -6.77 -15.48 28.31
C MET A 338 -6.09 -14.15 28.02
N MET A 339 -5.32 -13.63 28.98
CA MET A 339 -4.36 -12.54 28.71
C MET A 339 -3.06 -13.05 28.08
N ARG A 340 -2.17 -12.14 27.69
CA ARG A 340 -0.97 -12.48 26.89
C ARG A 340 -0.02 -13.43 27.62
N TYR A 341 0.17 -13.22 28.92
CA TYR A 341 1.02 -14.09 29.74
C TYR A 341 0.43 -15.51 29.91
N GLU A 342 -0.90 -15.65 29.89
CA GLU A 342 -1.60 -16.94 29.96
C GLU A 342 -1.51 -17.68 28.63
N PHE A 343 -1.52 -16.95 27.52
CA PHE A 343 -1.23 -17.51 26.20
C PHE A 343 0.22 -17.98 26.06
N LEU A 344 1.19 -17.25 26.62
CA LEU A 344 2.57 -17.72 26.74
C LEU A 344 2.63 -19.04 27.52
N GLU A 345 1.93 -19.13 28.65
CA GLU A 345 1.83 -20.36 29.45
C GLU A 345 1.23 -21.51 28.62
N ALA A 346 0.17 -21.22 27.85
CA ALA A 346 -0.50 -22.18 26.99
C ALA A 346 0.45 -22.75 25.93
N ILE A 347 1.30 -21.93 25.31
CA ILE A 347 2.31 -22.38 24.33
C ILE A 347 3.24 -23.45 24.94
N VAL A 348 3.76 -23.22 26.15
CA VAL A 348 4.64 -24.18 26.82
C VAL A 348 3.89 -25.48 27.14
N ARG A 349 2.65 -25.38 27.64
CA ARG A 349 1.81 -26.55 27.93
C ARG A 349 1.48 -27.36 26.68
N LEU A 350 1.14 -26.69 25.58
CA LEU A 350 0.87 -27.32 24.28
C LEU A 350 2.12 -28.00 23.73
N ALA A 351 3.29 -27.36 23.87
CA ALA A 351 4.56 -27.91 23.38
C ALA A 351 4.91 -29.22 24.07
N ILE A 352 4.79 -29.24 25.39
CA ILE A 352 4.98 -30.44 26.22
C ILE A 352 3.94 -31.51 25.86
N SER A 353 2.70 -31.11 25.62
CA SER A 353 1.62 -32.04 25.29
C SER A 353 1.76 -32.63 23.88
N LYS A 354 2.29 -31.88 22.90
CA LYS A 354 2.44 -32.34 21.51
C LYS A 354 3.76 -33.06 21.25
N TYR A 355 4.86 -32.56 21.81
CA TYR A 355 6.21 -33.04 21.50
C TYR A 355 6.95 -33.62 22.71
N GLY A 356 6.58 -33.19 23.92
CA GLY A 356 7.15 -33.69 25.18
C GLY A 356 6.65 -35.08 25.56
N LYS A 357 6.95 -35.48 26.81
CA LYS A 357 6.49 -36.75 27.43
C LYS A 357 6.90 -38.00 26.63
N GLY A 358 8.09 -37.99 26.05
CA GLY A 358 8.64 -39.11 25.29
C GLY A 358 8.03 -39.33 23.92
N GLN A 359 7.17 -38.42 23.44
CA GLN A 359 6.59 -38.51 22.10
C GLN A 359 7.65 -38.24 21.02
N ALA A 360 8.23 -37.04 21.03
CA ALA A 360 9.30 -36.67 20.11
C ALA A 360 10.58 -36.25 20.83
N THR A 361 10.45 -35.67 22.02
CA THR A 361 11.56 -35.31 22.89
C THR A 361 11.14 -35.38 24.36
N ASP A 362 12.12 -35.60 25.25
CA ASP A 362 11.96 -35.49 26.70
C ASP A 362 12.53 -34.16 27.24
N ASP A 363 13.15 -33.36 26.36
CA ASP A 363 13.75 -32.07 26.71
C ASP A 363 12.75 -30.91 26.48
N LEU A 364 12.48 -30.18 27.56
CA LEU A 364 11.51 -29.08 27.59
C LEU A 364 11.76 -27.96 26.56
N PRO A 365 12.96 -27.32 26.51
CA PRO A 365 13.20 -26.25 25.55
C PRO A 365 13.13 -26.75 24.12
N THR A 366 13.58 -27.99 23.85
CA THR A 366 13.41 -28.61 22.53
C THR A 366 11.94 -28.78 22.16
N ALA A 367 11.08 -29.22 23.09
CA ALA A 367 9.64 -29.36 22.81
C ALA A 367 9.00 -28.00 22.46
N VAL A 368 9.36 -26.94 23.19
CA VAL A 368 8.88 -25.57 22.94
C VAL A 368 9.36 -25.05 21.59
N ALA A 369 10.65 -25.22 21.28
CA ALA A 369 11.20 -24.86 19.98
C ALA A 369 10.49 -25.60 18.84
N MET A 370 10.23 -26.91 18.99
CA MET A 370 9.51 -27.70 18.00
C MET A 370 8.09 -27.20 17.76
N LEU A 371 7.33 -26.84 18.80
CA LEU A 371 5.99 -26.27 18.61
C LEU A 371 6.05 -24.94 17.84
N LEU A 372 6.99 -24.07 18.18
CA LEU A 372 7.14 -22.78 17.52
C LEU A 372 7.58 -22.95 16.06
N GLU A 373 8.61 -23.76 15.80
CA GLU A 373 9.25 -23.91 14.50
C GLU A 373 8.48 -24.82 13.53
N LYS A 374 7.75 -25.84 14.03
CA LYS A 374 7.03 -26.79 13.19
C LYS A 374 5.54 -26.51 13.05
N ASN A 375 4.93 -25.87 14.05
CA ASN A 375 3.48 -25.62 14.05
C ASN A 375 3.16 -24.15 13.93
N ILE A 376 3.65 -23.31 14.84
CA ILE A 376 3.17 -21.93 14.92
C ILE A 376 3.71 -21.11 13.75
N ILE A 377 5.02 -20.89 13.68
CA ILE A 377 5.64 -19.96 12.72
C ILE A 377 5.31 -20.29 11.25
N PRO A 378 5.38 -21.56 10.79
CA PRO A 378 5.11 -21.88 9.40
C PRO A 378 3.64 -21.68 8.99
N ASN A 379 2.72 -21.73 9.95
CA ASN A 379 1.27 -21.73 9.68
C ASN A 379 0.58 -20.46 10.18
N LEU A 380 1.30 -19.50 10.79
CA LEU A 380 0.72 -18.21 11.16
C LEU A 380 0.21 -17.50 9.92
N VAL A 381 -1.04 -17.06 9.98
CA VAL A 381 -1.63 -16.26 8.90
C VAL A 381 -0.89 -14.93 8.74
N PRO A 382 -0.88 -14.35 7.53
CA PRO A 382 -0.08 -13.16 7.25
C PRO A 382 -0.39 -11.94 8.14
N GLY A 383 -1.61 -11.85 8.69
CA GLY A 383 -1.99 -10.79 9.64
C GLY A 383 -1.32 -10.93 11.02
N ALA A 384 -0.99 -12.14 11.44
CA ALA A 384 -0.34 -12.43 12.72
C ALA A 384 1.16 -12.13 12.72
N VAL A 385 1.76 -11.91 11.55
CA VAL A 385 3.21 -11.66 11.38
C VAL A 385 3.54 -10.21 11.03
N ILE A 386 2.56 -9.29 11.08
CA ILE A 386 2.80 -7.89 10.79
C ILE A 386 3.61 -7.23 11.91
N ALA A 387 4.82 -6.80 11.58
CA ALA A 387 5.64 -5.98 12.46
C ALA A 387 5.20 -4.50 12.38
N SER A 388 4.68 -3.94 13.47
CA SER A 388 4.19 -2.55 13.50
C SER A 388 5.25 -1.53 13.13
N ASN A 389 6.52 -1.75 13.52
CA ASN A 389 7.64 -0.87 13.19
C ASN A 389 7.93 -0.80 11.68
N THR A 390 7.66 -1.85 10.91
CA THR A 390 7.83 -1.85 9.45
C THR A 390 6.93 -0.79 8.82
N PHE A 391 5.65 -0.75 9.20
CA PHE A 391 4.74 0.30 8.73
C PHE A 391 5.20 1.70 9.15
N ARG A 392 5.65 1.86 10.40
CA ARG A 392 6.16 3.14 10.91
C ARG A 392 7.34 3.64 10.07
N ASN A 393 8.31 2.78 9.83
CA ASN A 393 9.54 3.10 9.12
C ASN A 393 9.32 3.32 7.61
N GLU A 394 8.59 2.41 6.96
CA GLU A 394 8.51 2.38 5.49
C GLU A 394 7.36 3.20 4.92
N ARG A 395 6.33 3.51 5.74
CA ARG A 395 5.08 4.12 5.25
C ARG A 395 4.75 5.41 5.97
N LEU A 396 4.78 5.42 7.30
CA LEU A 396 4.22 6.51 8.12
C LEU A 396 5.18 7.67 8.35
N TYR A 397 6.44 7.37 8.71
CA TYR A 397 7.41 8.37 9.14
C TYR A 397 8.18 8.98 7.97
N ASN A 398 7.51 9.89 7.27
CA ASN A 398 8.10 10.77 6.28
C ASN A 398 7.45 12.15 6.34
N GLU A 399 8.09 13.12 5.67
CA GLU A 399 7.68 14.52 5.67
C GLU A 399 6.29 14.69 5.05
N GLU A 400 6.00 13.98 3.97
CA GLU A 400 4.76 14.13 3.22
C GLU A 400 3.54 13.71 4.05
N VAL A 401 3.63 12.57 4.75
CA VAL A 401 2.57 12.11 5.66
C VAL A 401 2.41 13.05 6.85
N ASP A 402 3.52 13.54 7.42
CA ASP A 402 3.50 14.53 8.51
C ASP A 402 2.79 15.83 8.09
N LEU A 403 3.06 16.33 6.88
CA LEU A 403 2.43 17.53 6.33
C LEU A 403 0.92 17.35 6.14
N VAL A 404 0.47 16.20 5.65
CA VAL A 404 -0.96 15.88 5.51
C VAL A 404 -1.66 15.90 6.86
N PHE A 405 -1.09 15.25 7.88
CA PHE A 405 -1.68 15.27 9.21
C PHE A 405 -1.62 16.65 9.87
N LYS A 406 -0.54 17.42 9.68
CA LYS A 406 -0.41 18.80 10.17
C LYS A 406 -1.49 19.71 9.56
N LYS A 407 -1.70 19.63 8.25
CA LYS A 407 -2.74 20.35 7.50
C LYS A 407 -4.13 20.13 8.09
N HIS A 408 -4.46 18.90 8.47
CA HIS A 408 -5.78 18.54 9.02
C HIS A 408 -5.83 18.46 10.56
N SER A 409 -4.76 18.85 11.25
CA SER A 409 -4.57 18.58 12.68
C SER A 409 -5.68 19.13 13.59
N VAL A 410 -6.27 20.28 13.24
CA VAL A 410 -7.36 20.89 14.02
C VAL A 410 -8.61 20.01 14.00
N LEU A 411 -9.00 19.53 12.83
CA LEU A 411 -10.18 18.68 12.67
C LEU A 411 -9.90 17.27 13.23
N LEU A 412 -8.71 16.72 12.98
CA LEU A 412 -8.32 15.42 13.52
C LEU A 412 -8.31 15.39 15.05
N LYS A 413 -7.85 16.46 15.71
CA LYS A 413 -7.95 16.60 17.17
C LYS A 413 -9.40 16.69 17.66
N ALA A 414 -10.27 17.37 16.91
CA ALA A 414 -11.70 17.45 17.25
C ALA A 414 -12.38 16.08 17.11
N LEU A 415 -12.07 15.32 16.05
CA LEU A 415 -12.55 13.94 15.87
C LEU A 415 -12.05 13.03 16.99
N TYR A 416 -10.74 13.05 17.27
CA TYR A 416 -10.17 12.30 18.39
C TYR A 416 -10.87 12.63 19.72
N SER A 417 -11.17 13.91 19.98
CA SER A 417 -11.90 14.30 21.20
C SER A 417 -13.32 13.75 21.23
N ARG A 418 -14.08 13.92 20.13
CA ARG A 418 -15.47 13.48 19.99
C ARG A 418 -15.64 12.00 20.34
N TYR A 419 -14.76 11.15 19.82
CA TYR A 419 -14.89 9.70 19.94
C TYR A 419 -14.31 9.11 21.22
N ARG A 420 -13.82 9.93 22.17
CA ARG A 420 -13.51 9.45 23.52
C ARG A 420 -14.80 9.32 24.30
N LEU A 421 -15.47 8.19 24.16
CA LEU A 421 -16.81 7.95 24.70
C LEU A 421 -16.80 7.89 26.24
N LYS A 422 -17.96 8.15 26.85
CA LYS A 422 -18.13 7.99 28.29
C LYS A 422 -18.07 6.51 28.68
N PRO A 423 -17.49 6.16 29.84
CA PRO A 423 -17.55 4.82 30.36
C PRO A 423 -18.99 4.33 30.54
N VAL A 424 -19.19 3.02 30.36
CA VAL A 424 -20.44 2.34 30.73
C VAL A 424 -20.66 2.53 32.23
N GLY A 425 -21.82 3.08 32.63
CA GLY A 425 -22.12 3.45 34.01
C GLY A 425 -21.91 4.93 34.37
N GLY A 426 -21.46 5.75 33.41
CA GLY A 426 -21.27 7.20 33.60
C GLY A 426 -19.86 7.57 34.08
N GLY A 427 -19.64 8.88 34.29
CA GLY A 427 -18.35 9.44 34.67
C GLY A 427 -17.73 10.36 33.60
N LEU A 428 -16.50 10.79 33.86
CA LEU A 428 -15.72 11.64 32.95
C LEU A 428 -15.20 10.85 31.75
N ARG A 429 -15.08 11.50 30.60
CA ARG A 429 -14.51 10.87 29.40
C ARG A 429 -13.02 10.63 29.59
N PRO A 430 -12.48 9.48 29.12
CA PRO A 430 -11.06 9.25 29.14
C PRO A 430 -10.33 10.26 28.25
N LYS A 431 -9.08 10.59 28.58
CA LYS A 431 -8.24 11.46 27.73
C LYS A 431 -7.64 10.71 26.53
N VAL A 432 -7.89 9.42 26.44
CA VAL A 432 -7.40 8.49 25.43
C VAL A 432 -8.57 7.85 24.66
N LEU A 433 -8.35 7.47 23.41
CA LEU A 433 -9.38 6.84 22.58
C LEU A 433 -9.39 5.33 22.82
N LYS A 434 -10.54 4.79 23.21
CA LYS A 434 -10.78 3.35 23.37
C LYS A 434 -11.30 2.74 22.07
N LEU A 435 -11.30 1.41 22.00
CA LEU A 435 -11.73 0.67 20.81
C LEU A 435 -13.20 0.90 20.46
N ASP A 436 -14.09 0.99 21.46
CA ASP A 436 -15.51 1.29 21.26
C ASP A 436 -15.71 2.64 20.53
N GLY A 437 -14.97 3.67 20.96
CA GLY A 437 -14.91 4.97 20.29
C GLY A 437 -14.35 4.89 18.88
N TRP A 438 -13.29 4.10 18.66
CA TRP A 438 -12.73 3.87 17.34
C TRP A 438 -13.70 3.13 16.41
N GLN A 439 -14.38 2.10 16.88
CA GLN A 439 -15.38 1.36 16.10
C GLN A 439 -16.59 2.24 15.79
N GLN A 440 -17.08 3.02 16.76
CA GLN A 440 -18.13 4.00 16.50
C GLN A 440 -17.69 5.03 15.45
N PHE A 441 -16.43 5.48 15.50
CA PHE A 441 -15.88 6.37 14.49
C PHE A 441 -15.86 5.78 13.08
N MET A 442 -15.41 4.53 12.94
CA MET A 442 -15.40 3.84 11.65
C MET A 442 -16.82 3.61 11.11
N ASN A 443 -17.77 3.32 11.99
CA ASN A 443 -19.18 3.13 11.65
C ASN A 443 -19.88 4.44 11.25
N ASP A 444 -19.72 5.51 12.03
CA ASP A 444 -20.28 6.84 11.74
C ASP A 444 -19.77 7.38 10.38
N ALA A 445 -18.52 7.07 10.04
CA ALA A 445 -17.93 7.43 8.74
C ALA A 445 -18.27 6.45 7.61
N THR A 446 -19.04 5.39 7.90
CA THR A 446 -19.39 4.30 7.00
C THR A 446 -18.18 3.77 6.22
N LEU A 447 -17.08 3.55 6.95
CA LEU A 447 -15.82 3.07 6.37
C LEU A 447 -15.71 1.55 6.36
N VAL A 448 -16.56 0.84 7.09
CA VAL A 448 -16.61 -0.63 7.06
C VAL A 448 -17.43 -1.08 5.86
N ASP A 449 -16.84 -1.92 5.02
CA ASP A 449 -17.46 -2.46 3.80
C ASP A 449 -17.00 -3.90 3.53
N SER A 450 -17.36 -4.45 2.37
CA SER A 450 -16.99 -5.81 1.93
C SER A 450 -15.47 -6.03 1.80
N GLN A 451 -14.68 -4.98 1.64
CA GLN A 451 -13.22 -5.01 1.42
C GLN A 451 -12.42 -4.55 2.64
N PHE A 452 -13.07 -3.86 3.58
CA PHE A 452 -12.48 -3.40 4.84
C PHE A 452 -13.45 -3.70 5.98
N THR A 453 -13.20 -4.81 6.67
CA THR A 453 -14.08 -5.36 7.68
C THR A 453 -13.92 -4.67 9.04
N LEU A 454 -14.82 -4.96 9.98
CA LEU A 454 -14.68 -4.52 11.37
C LEU A 454 -13.43 -5.11 12.04
N GLN A 455 -13.00 -6.30 11.60
CA GLN A 455 -11.75 -6.91 12.07
C GLN A 455 -10.55 -6.11 11.55
N ASP A 456 -10.54 -5.68 10.28
CA ASP A 456 -9.47 -4.82 9.74
C ASP A 456 -9.38 -3.49 10.49
N ALA A 457 -10.52 -2.89 10.81
CA ALA A 457 -10.59 -1.70 11.65
C ALA A 457 -10.00 -1.94 13.05
N SER A 458 -10.34 -3.05 13.69
CA SER A 458 -9.81 -3.42 15.00
C SER A 458 -8.30 -3.70 14.94
N LEU A 459 -7.81 -4.38 13.89
CA LEU A 459 -6.40 -4.63 13.70
C LEU A 459 -5.61 -3.34 13.43
N ALA A 460 -6.14 -2.41 12.63
CA ALA A 460 -5.52 -1.10 12.42
C ALA A 460 -5.34 -0.33 13.74
N TYR A 461 -6.32 -0.41 14.65
CA TYR A 461 -6.23 0.11 16.00
C TYR A 461 -5.13 -0.60 16.81
N LEU A 462 -5.15 -1.93 16.85
CA LEU A 462 -4.25 -2.72 17.69
C LEU A 462 -2.80 -2.57 17.26
N TRP A 463 -2.53 -2.58 15.96
CA TRP A 463 -1.19 -2.43 15.39
C TRP A 463 -0.63 -1.00 15.52
N ALA A 464 -1.49 0.01 15.68
CA ALA A 464 -1.04 1.38 15.88
C ALA A 464 -0.42 1.63 17.26
N ARG A 465 -0.79 0.82 18.26
CA ARG A 465 -0.27 0.91 19.63
C ARG A 465 1.22 0.58 19.68
N MET A 466 1.91 1.21 20.63
CA MET A 466 3.26 0.80 21.06
C MET A 466 3.16 -0.33 22.08
N TYR A 467 4.25 -1.07 22.29
CA TYR A 467 4.31 -2.06 23.34
C TYR A 467 4.12 -1.43 24.72
N THR A 468 3.37 -2.15 25.56
CA THR A 468 3.16 -1.84 26.97
C THR A 468 3.78 -2.95 27.80
N ILE A 469 4.76 -2.61 28.64
CA ILE A 469 5.57 -3.59 29.38
C ILE A 469 4.69 -4.44 30.31
N ASP A 470 3.76 -3.81 31.03
CA ASP A 470 2.90 -4.49 32.00
C ASP A 470 1.44 -4.17 31.69
N GLU A 471 0.79 -5.06 30.93
CA GLU A 471 -0.59 -4.85 30.46
C GLU A 471 -1.62 -4.86 31.58
N ILE A 472 -1.31 -5.43 32.74
CA ILE A 472 -2.22 -5.44 33.89
C ILE A 472 -2.07 -4.15 34.68
N LYS A 473 -0.84 -3.74 34.99
CA LYS A 473 -0.59 -2.50 35.73
C LYS A 473 -0.99 -1.26 34.93
N ASP A 474 -0.64 -1.23 33.66
CA ASP A 474 -0.89 -0.10 32.75
C ASP A 474 -2.06 -0.40 31.79
N TYR A 475 -3.06 -1.19 32.22
CA TYR A 475 -4.19 -1.65 31.39
C TYR A 475 -4.92 -0.54 30.64
N ALA A 476 -5.12 0.61 31.27
CA ALA A 476 -5.75 1.76 30.61
C ALA A 476 -4.90 2.33 29.46
N ARG A 477 -3.56 2.28 29.54
CA ARG A 477 -2.66 2.67 28.44
C ARG A 477 -2.65 1.57 27.39
N TYR A 478 -2.53 0.32 27.82
CA TYR A 478 -2.54 -0.84 26.94
C TYR A 478 -3.78 -0.81 26.04
N THR A 479 -4.98 -0.68 26.59
CA THR A 479 -6.24 -0.78 25.83
C THR A 479 -6.63 0.46 25.03
N CYS A 480 -5.81 1.51 24.97
CA CYS A 480 -6.20 2.79 24.37
C CYS A 480 -5.19 3.32 23.32
N LEU A 481 -5.64 4.21 22.45
CA LEU A 481 -4.79 5.03 21.57
C LEU A 481 -4.56 6.41 22.18
N SER A 482 -3.30 6.86 22.14
CA SER A 482 -2.98 8.29 22.22
C SER A 482 -3.39 9.00 20.93
N PHE A 483 -3.23 10.33 20.88
CA PHE A 483 -3.46 11.05 19.64
C PHE A 483 -2.46 10.64 18.55
N THR A 484 -1.21 10.32 18.91
CA THR A 484 -0.21 9.89 17.92
C THR A 484 -0.54 8.51 17.37
N ASP A 485 -1.02 7.59 18.21
CA ASP A 485 -1.51 6.27 17.79
C ASP A 485 -2.77 6.37 16.93
N PHE A 486 -3.68 7.29 17.24
CA PHE A 486 -4.86 7.56 16.41
C PHE A 486 -4.50 7.97 14.98
N LEU A 487 -3.50 8.84 14.82
CA LEU A 487 -3.00 9.21 13.48
C LEU A 487 -2.40 8.01 12.74
N GLU A 488 -1.62 7.19 13.43
CA GLU A 488 -1.09 5.95 12.85
C GLU A 488 -2.21 4.99 12.43
N ALA A 489 -3.24 4.81 13.27
CA ALA A 489 -4.41 3.99 12.95
C ALA A 489 -5.12 4.49 11.69
N LEU A 490 -5.32 5.81 11.55
CA LEU A 490 -5.86 6.41 10.31
C LEU A 490 -4.97 6.14 9.10
N GLY A 491 -3.65 6.24 9.26
CA GLY A 491 -2.69 5.87 8.21
C GLY A 491 -2.82 4.40 7.79
N ARG A 492 -3.00 3.50 8.75
CA ARG A 492 -3.22 2.06 8.49
C ARG A 492 -4.52 1.81 7.73
N VAL A 493 -5.62 2.46 8.13
CA VAL A 493 -6.91 2.39 7.40
C VAL A 493 -6.76 2.91 5.98
N ALA A 494 -6.14 4.08 5.81
CA ALA A 494 -5.87 4.64 4.48
C ALA A 494 -5.03 3.69 3.62
N ASP A 495 -4.09 2.96 4.23
CA ASP A 495 -3.27 2.00 3.50
C ASP A 495 -3.98 0.68 3.17
N MET A 496 -5.02 0.30 3.92
CA MET A 496 -5.83 -0.90 3.65
C MET A 496 -6.94 -0.63 2.65
N LYS A 497 -7.58 0.55 2.67
CA LYS A 497 -8.71 0.86 1.78
C LYS A 497 -8.29 0.94 0.31
N ALA A 498 -9.15 0.36 -0.54
CA ALA A 498 -9.04 0.42 -2.00
C ALA A 498 -9.58 1.75 -2.55
N LEU A 499 -8.90 2.87 -2.28
CA LEU A 499 -9.35 4.18 -2.76
C LEU A 499 -8.82 4.51 -4.16
N PRO A 500 -9.60 5.18 -5.01
CA PRO A 500 -9.14 5.65 -6.31
C PRO A 500 -8.03 6.71 -6.18
N SER A 501 -7.31 6.94 -7.27
CA SER A 501 -6.47 8.13 -7.38
C SER A 501 -7.33 9.31 -7.85
N ALA A 502 -6.85 10.54 -7.63
CA ALA A 502 -7.56 11.73 -8.13
C ALA A 502 -7.72 11.67 -9.66
N SER A 503 -6.68 11.27 -10.38
CA SER A 503 -6.75 11.08 -11.83
C SER A 503 -7.76 10.01 -12.26
N ASP A 504 -7.93 8.94 -11.49
CA ASP A 504 -8.94 7.92 -11.80
C ASP A 504 -10.36 8.46 -11.62
N LEU A 505 -10.60 9.25 -10.57
CA LEU A 505 -11.89 9.92 -10.35
C LEU A 505 -12.20 10.87 -11.51
N ASP A 506 -11.24 11.71 -11.91
CA ASP A 506 -11.39 12.66 -13.02
C ASP A 506 -11.70 11.94 -14.34
N LEU A 507 -10.99 10.84 -14.64
CA LEU A 507 -11.21 10.05 -15.85
C LEU A 507 -12.57 9.33 -15.85
N ALA A 508 -13.05 8.91 -14.68
CA ALA A 508 -14.36 8.30 -14.52
C ALA A 508 -15.51 9.31 -14.41
N GLY A 509 -15.21 10.61 -14.34
CA GLY A 509 -16.21 11.68 -14.28
C GLY A 509 -16.82 11.89 -12.90
N TYR A 510 -16.13 11.53 -11.81
CA TYR A 510 -16.56 11.78 -10.45
C TYR A 510 -16.03 13.13 -9.94
N ASP A 511 -16.92 13.99 -9.44
CA ASP A 511 -16.53 15.29 -8.89
C ASP A 511 -15.93 15.16 -7.47
N SER A 512 -16.22 14.05 -6.80
CA SER A 512 -15.66 13.75 -5.48
C SER A 512 -15.54 12.26 -5.20
N VAL A 513 -14.65 11.92 -4.26
CA VAL A 513 -14.51 10.55 -3.77
C VAL A 513 -15.77 10.05 -3.04
N LEU A 514 -16.59 10.94 -2.47
CA LEU A 514 -17.85 10.57 -1.83
C LEU A 514 -18.86 10.07 -2.88
N GLU A 515 -18.99 10.78 -4.00
CA GLU A 515 -19.89 10.38 -5.08
C GLU A 515 -19.51 9.00 -5.63
N TRP A 516 -18.21 8.77 -5.85
CA TRP A 516 -17.68 7.45 -6.22
C TRP A 516 -18.04 6.37 -5.17
N ALA A 517 -17.88 6.67 -3.88
CA ALA A 517 -18.15 5.71 -2.82
C ALA A 517 -19.65 5.35 -2.72
N LEU A 518 -20.54 6.33 -2.89
CA LEU A 518 -21.98 6.11 -2.93
C LEU A 518 -22.40 5.28 -4.16
N ASP A 519 -21.81 5.54 -5.33
CA ASP A 519 -22.04 4.74 -6.54
C ASP A 519 -21.57 3.30 -6.39
N LYS A 520 -20.39 3.10 -5.81
CA LYS A 520 -19.85 1.78 -5.51
C LYS A 520 -20.83 0.98 -4.64
N GLU A 521 -21.34 1.59 -3.56
CA GLU A 521 -22.31 0.98 -2.66
C GLU A 521 -23.63 0.63 -3.36
N ARG A 522 -24.12 1.52 -4.24
CA ARG A 522 -25.32 1.26 -5.05
C ARG A 522 -25.15 0.06 -5.99
N MET A 523 -23.97 -0.10 -6.58
CA MET A 523 -23.66 -1.21 -7.47
C MET A 523 -23.47 -2.53 -6.71
N GLU A 524 -22.85 -2.51 -5.54
CA GLU A 524 -22.68 -3.69 -4.67
C GLU A 524 -23.99 -4.14 -4.01
N GLY A 525 -24.94 -3.23 -3.77
CA GLY A 525 -26.22 -3.49 -3.11
C GLY A 525 -27.39 -3.88 -4.02
N GLY A 526 -27.18 -4.05 -5.33
CA GLY A 526 -28.23 -4.48 -6.28
C GLY A 526 -28.61 -5.97 -6.14
N PRO A 527 -29.85 -6.37 -6.49
CA PRO A 527 -30.27 -7.77 -6.42
C PRO A 527 -29.45 -8.64 -7.39
N ASP A 528 -28.78 -9.65 -6.84
CA ASP A 528 -28.13 -10.80 -7.48
C ASP A 528 -27.38 -10.61 -8.81
N LYS A 529 -26.06 -10.49 -8.69
CA LYS A 529 -25.13 -11.28 -9.52
C LYS A 529 -24.24 -12.17 -8.65
N SER A 530 -24.82 -12.85 -7.68
CA SER A 530 -24.19 -13.99 -7.01
C SER A 530 -24.52 -15.28 -7.78
N GLY A 531 -23.95 -15.44 -8.99
CA GLY A 531 -24.26 -16.62 -9.79
C GLY A 531 -23.66 -16.67 -11.19
N GLN A 532 -22.33 -16.76 -11.30
CA GLN A 532 -21.66 -17.66 -12.26
C GLN A 532 -20.13 -17.57 -12.06
N GLY A 533 -19.59 -18.56 -11.35
CA GLY A 533 -18.25 -19.04 -11.69
C GLY A 533 -18.36 -19.79 -13.02
N GLY A 534 -17.49 -19.46 -13.98
CA GLY A 534 -17.54 -20.08 -15.29
C GLY A 534 -16.60 -19.43 -16.30
N ASP A 535 -15.34 -19.85 -16.22
CA ASP A 535 -14.45 -20.17 -17.35
C ASP A 535 -13.96 -19.07 -18.32
N GLY A 536 -12.73 -19.27 -18.78
CA GLY A 536 -12.00 -18.36 -19.66
C GLY A 536 -12.67 -18.18 -21.03
N GLY A 537 -12.87 -16.91 -21.41
CA GLY A 537 -13.30 -16.52 -22.75
C GLY A 537 -12.53 -15.29 -23.19
N ASP A 538 -11.49 -15.52 -23.99
CA ASP A 538 -10.78 -14.52 -24.77
C ASP A 538 -11.76 -13.83 -25.75
N GLY A 539 -11.90 -12.52 -25.60
CA GLY A 539 -12.87 -11.70 -26.32
C GLY A 539 -12.32 -10.29 -26.51
N GLY A 540 -11.34 -10.17 -27.41
CA GLY A 540 -10.78 -8.88 -27.82
C GLY A 540 -11.81 -8.00 -28.54
N GLY A 541 -12.06 -6.80 -28.00
CA GLY A 541 -12.77 -5.75 -28.70
C GLY A 541 -13.26 -4.59 -27.82
N GLY A 542 -12.49 -3.51 -27.74
CA GLY A 542 -13.02 -2.15 -27.57
C GLY A 542 -13.01 -1.54 -26.16
N GLY A 543 -12.06 -0.62 -25.93
CA GLY A 543 -12.12 0.41 -24.88
C GLY A 543 -11.73 -0.05 -23.47
N ALA A 544 -10.50 0.25 -23.05
CA ALA A 544 -10.09 0.13 -21.65
C ALA A 544 -10.79 1.21 -20.80
N THR A 545 -12.07 1.01 -20.47
CA THR A 545 -12.69 1.72 -19.37
C THR A 545 -12.04 1.20 -18.08
N LEU A 546 -11.27 2.04 -17.40
CA LEU A 546 -10.78 1.76 -16.05
C LEU A 546 -11.98 1.33 -15.20
N ASP A 547 -12.03 0.06 -14.83
CA ASP A 547 -13.02 -0.44 -13.88
C ASP A 547 -12.67 0.12 -12.49
N ILE A 548 -13.09 1.37 -12.26
CA ILE A 548 -12.75 2.16 -11.07
C ILE A 548 -13.27 1.54 -9.77
N PHE A 549 -14.20 0.60 -9.86
CA PHE A 549 -14.78 -0.12 -8.74
C PHE A 549 -14.02 -1.40 -8.37
N ARG A 550 -13.12 -1.90 -9.26
CA ARG A 550 -12.34 -3.09 -8.94
C ARG A 550 -11.48 -2.86 -7.68
N PRO A 551 -11.44 -3.84 -6.77
CA PRO A 551 -10.47 -3.83 -5.68
C PRO A 551 -9.07 -3.66 -6.26
N ARG A 552 -8.30 -2.73 -5.68
CA ARG A 552 -6.95 -2.46 -6.16
C ARG A 552 -5.98 -3.53 -5.67
N PRO A 553 -4.97 -3.93 -6.47
CA PRO A 553 -3.97 -4.92 -6.05
C PRO A 553 -3.18 -4.53 -4.79
N SER A 554 -3.19 -3.25 -4.39
CA SER A 554 -2.52 -2.74 -3.19
C SER A 554 -3.43 -2.58 -1.96
N ALA A 555 -4.69 -2.98 -2.06
CA ALA A 555 -5.67 -2.98 -0.97
C ALA A 555 -5.47 -4.18 -0.03
N GLY A 556 -5.85 -4.01 1.25
CA GLY A 556 -5.61 -5.01 2.30
C GLY A 556 -4.20 -4.90 2.88
N PHE A 557 -3.97 -5.45 4.08
CA PHE A 557 -2.75 -5.18 4.86
C PHE A 557 -1.50 -5.94 4.36
N THR A 558 -1.65 -7.06 3.66
CA THR A 558 -0.54 -7.87 3.11
C THR A 558 -0.17 -7.54 1.67
N ALA A 559 -1.00 -6.76 1.00
CA ALA A 559 -0.82 -6.46 -0.40
C ALA A 559 0.41 -5.55 -0.63
N PRO A 560 1.21 -5.79 -1.69
CA PRO A 560 2.29 -4.91 -2.08
C PRO A 560 1.78 -3.46 -2.28
N LYS A 561 2.41 -2.52 -1.58
CA LYS A 561 1.98 -1.11 -1.61
C LYS A 561 2.61 -0.38 -2.79
N THR A 562 1.79 -0.13 -3.81
CA THR A 562 2.22 0.52 -5.07
C THR A 562 2.13 2.05 -5.06
N ARG A 563 1.49 2.64 -4.05
CA ARG A 563 1.31 4.10 -3.92
C ARG A 563 1.92 4.61 -2.61
N PRO A 564 2.49 5.83 -2.61
CA PRO A 564 2.91 6.49 -1.38
C PRO A 564 1.73 6.64 -0.41
N LEU A 565 2.01 6.54 0.90
CA LEU A 565 0.95 6.63 1.92
C LEU A 565 0.27 8.00 1.92
N TYR A 566 1.02 9.10 1.76
CA TYR A 566 0.44 10.45 1.81
C TYR A 566 -0.68 10.65 0.77
N VAL A 567 -0.52 10.12 -0.46
CA VAL A 567 -1.55 10.22 -1.51
C VAL A 567 -2.82 9.44 -1.11
N LYS A 568 -2.65 8.25 -0.54
CA LYS A 568 -3.78 7.44 -0.07
C LYS A 568 -4.46 8.09 1.12
N LEU A 569 -3.67 8.67 2.02
CA LEU A 569 -4.12 9.35 3.22
C LEU A 569 -4.92 10.62 2.88
N GLU A 570 -4.47 11.44 1.94
CA GLU A 570 -5.23 12.63 1.50
C GLU A 570 -6.60 12.24 0.94
N MET A 571 -6.64 11.26 0.03
CA MET A 571 -7.90 10.77 -0.54
C MET A 571 -8.82 10.16 0.53
N PHE A 572 -8.24 9.41 1.47
CA PHE A 572 -8.95 8.81 2.58
C PHE A 572 -9.55 9.87 3.51
N LEU A 573 -8.78 10.89 3.88
CA LEU A 573 -9.26 11.96 4.74
C LEU A 573 -10.36 12.79 4.06
N ASP A 574 -10.27 13.03 2.75
CA ASP A 574 -11.37 13.68 2.00
C ASP A 574 -12.65 12.86 2.06
N LEU A 575 -12.58 11.54 1.79
CA LEU A 575 -13.73 10.64 1.91
C LEU A 575 -14.29 10.64 3.34
N LEU A 576 -13.43 10.47 4.34
CA LEU A 576 -13.78 10.44 5.76
C LEU A 576 -14.53 11.71 6.17
N PHE A 577 -14.00 12.88 5.84
CA PHE A 577 -14.62 14.15 6.23
C PHE A 577 -15.95 14.36 5.51
N ARG A 578 -16.03 14.02 4.23
CA ARG A 578 -17.28 14.10 3.46
C ARG A 578 -18.34 13.16 4.03
N ARG A 579 -17.99 11.91 4.36
CA ARG A 579 -18.92 10.95 4.98
C ARG A 579 -19.47 11.46 6.31
N LEU A 580 -18.63 12.01 7.17
CA LEU A 580 -19.05 12.53 8.48
C LEU A 580 -19.89 13.82 8.39
N TYR A 581 -19.85 14.52 7.26
CA TYR A 581 -20.66 15.71 7.00
C TYR A 581 -21.92 15.41 6.18
N TRP A 582 -21.93 14.29 5.46
CA TRP A 582 -23.00 13.93 4.54
C TRP A 582 -24.28 13.58 5.29
N ASP A 583 -25.38 14.20 4.86
CA ASP A 583 -26.73 13.89 5.32
C ASP A 583 -27.51 13.31 4.13
N PRO A 584 -27.89 12.01 4.16
CA PRO A 584 -28.68 11.40 3.10
C PRO A 584 -30.04 12.07 2.84
N SER A 585 -30.57 12.84 3.81
CA SER A 585 -31.80 13.60 3.64
C SER A 585 -31.61 14.93 2.89
N GLN A 586 -30.37 15.39 2.75
CA GLN A 586 -29.98 16.64 2.07
C GLN A 586 -28.73 16.41 1.18
N PRO A 587 -28.80 15.49 0.19
CA PRO A 587 -27.64 15.11 -0.63
C PRO A 587 -27.06 16.26 -1.48
N GLU A 588 -27.83 17.31 -1.72
CA GLU A 588 -27.42 18.50 -2.47
C GLU A 588 -26.50 19.46 -1.69
N VAL A 589 -26.37 19.29 -0.36
CA VAL A 589 -25.55 20.18 0.47
C VAL A 589 -24.07 19.91 0.20
N PRO A 590 -23.32 20.89 -0.33
CA PRO A 590 -21.90 20.69 -0.64
C PRO A 590 -21.08 20.56 0.63
N PHE A 591 -20.02 19.75 0.57
CA PHE A 591 -19.10 19.59 1.68
C PHE A 591 -18.49 20.93 2.13
N ASN A 592 -18.56 21.20 3.44
CA ASN A 592 -17.96 22.38 4.06
C ASN A 592 -17.08 21.98 5.25
N TYR A 593 -15.78 22.21 5.12
CA TYR A 593 -14.79 21.85 6.14
C TYR A 593 -15.04 22.54 7.50
N ASP A 594 -15.34 23.84 7.49
CA ASP A 594 -15.65 24.59 8.71
C ASP A 594 -17.00 24.19 9.29
N GLY A 595 -17.96 23.85 8.42
CA GLY A 595 -19.26 23.29 8.78
C GLY A 595 -19.11 21.99 9.56
N LEU A 596 -18.33 21.04 9.03
CA LEU A 596 -17.99 19.80 9.72
C LEU A 596 -17.30 20.08 11.06
N LEU A 597 -16.28 20.94 11.08
CA LEU A 597 -15.57 21.24 12.33
C LEU A 597 -16.51 21.80 13.41
N LYS A 598 -17.45 22.68 13.04
CA LYS A 598 -18.47 23.20 13.96
C LYS A 598 -19.41 22.09 14.44
N LEU A 599 -19.85 21.20 13.55
CA LEU A 599 -20.70 20.06 13.88
C LEU A 599 -20.01 19.12 14.88
N ILE A 600 -18.76 18.72 14.61
CA ILE A 600 -17.98 17.85 15.50
C ILE A 600 -17.81 18.50 16.88
N LYS A 601 -17.44 19.80 16.94
CA LYS A 601 -17.26 20.52 18.21
C LYS A 601 -18.58 20.67 18.99
N LYS A 602 -19.70 20.85 18.29
CA LYS A 602 -21.03 20.91 18.92
C LYS A 602 -21.36 19.58 19.60
N ILE A 603 -21.21 18.47 18.87
CA ILE A 603 -21.43 17.11 19.41
C ILE A 603 -20.48 16.84 20.59
N ASP A 604 -19.19 17.16 20.45
CA ASP A 604 -18.20 16.96 21.52
C ASP A 604 -18.54 17.77 22.79
N LYS A 605 -19.09 18.97 22.63
CA LYS A 605 -19.56 19.81 23.73
C LYS A 605 -20.81 19.21 24.41
N GLU A 606 -21.73 18.67 23.63
CA GLU A 606 -22.95 18.01 24.14
C GLU A 606 -22.64 16.72 24.91
N LEU A 607 -21.58 16.00 24.53
CA LEU A 607 -21.08 14.84 25.28
C LEU A 607 -20.55 15.23 26.68
N GLY A 608 -20.15 16.49 26.90
CA GLY A 608 -19.63 16.97 28.17
C GLY A 608 -18.18 16.54 28.44
N PRO A 609 -17.64 16.79 29.65
CA PRO A 609 -16.27 16.45 30.01
C PRO A 609 -16.03 14.93 30.14
#